data_AF-A0A3B0ZBN8-F1
#
_entry.id   AF-A0A3B0ZBN8-F1
#
_cell.length_a   1.000
_cell.length_b   1.000
_cell.length_c   1.000
_cell.angle_alpha   90.00
_cell.angle_beta   90.00
_cell.angle_gamma   90.00
#
_symmetry.space_group_name_H-M   'P 1'
#
loop_
_entity.id
_entity.type
_entity.pdbx_description
1 polymer ?
#
loop_
_entity_poly.entity_id
_entity_poly.type
_entity_poly.pdbx_seq_one_letter_code
_entity_poly.pdbx_strand_id
1 'polypeptide(L)'
;MKWFLRILIAVDQLGNAIAGGYPDAVISARVGYFANKADSPMRAYWQILEWIINCAFYPIDGPNHCLCSLNDDKEEKFIHGNDFARAILGLIIIAACIFIAIILRIIVIIVPSSHYKFKLSKLKSNNNES
;
A
#
# COMPACT_ATOMS: atom_id res chain seq x y z
N MET A 1 16.18 -12.89 -0.66
CA MET A 1 14.83 -12.31 -0.85
C MET A 1 14.59 -10.99 -0.09
N LYS A 2 15.20 -10.74 1.09
CA LYS A 2 15.01 -9.48 1.85
C LYS A 2 15.47 -8.21 1.12
N TRP A 3 16.52 -8.30 0.29
CA TRP A 3 17.07 -7.12 -0.40
C TRP A 3 16.15 -6.61 -1.52
N PHE A 4 15.61 -7.50 -2.35
CA PHE A 4 14.66 -7.12 -3.40
C PHE A 4 13.41 -6.44 -2.84
N LEU A 5 12.88 -6.96 -1.72
CA LEU A 5 11.75 -6.33 -1.02
C LEU A 5 12.09 -4.92 -0.52
N ARG A 6 13.31 -4.70 0.01
CA ARG A 6 13.77 -3.37 0.44
C ARG A 6 13.84 -2.38 -0.72
N ILE A 7 14.22 -2.83 -1.92
CA ILE A 7 14.22 -1.98 -3.12
C ILE A 7 12.79 -1.58 -3.48
N LEU A 8 11.84 -2.52 -3.46
CA LEU A 8 10.44 -2.21 -3.76
C LEU A 8 9.85 -1.22 -2.75
N ILE A 9 10.17 -1.38 -1.46
CA ILE A 9 9.78 -0.43 -0.41
C ILE A 9 10.39 0.95 -0.68
N ALA A 10 11.68 1.03 -1.02
CA ALA A 10 12.35 2.30 -1.31
C ALA A 10 11.78 2.99 -2.56
N VAL A 11 11.38 2.24 -3.58
CA VAL A 11 10.70 2.78 -4.77
C VAL A 11 9.32 3.34 -4.42
N ASP A 12 8.57 2.65 -3.56
CA ASP A 12 7.27 3.12 -3.09
C ASP A 12 7.41 4.41 -2.24
N GLN A 13 8.37 4.43 -1.31
CA GLN A 13 8.76 5.61 -0.52
C GLN A 13 9.18 6.80 -1.42
N LEU A 14 9.96 6.55 -2.47
CA LEU A 14 10.32 7.57 -3.45
C LEU A 14 9.08 8.14 -4.15
N GLY A 15 8.15 7.28 -4.58
CA GLY A 15 6.88 7.70 -5.17
C GLY A 15 6.07 8.57 -4.20
N ASN A 16 6.04 8.18 -2.91
CA ASN A 16 5.37 8.96 -1.88
C ASN A 16 5.99 10.35 -1.69
N ALA A 17 7.33 10.42 -1.64
CA ALA A 17 8.09 11.67 -1.49
C ALA A 17 7.87 12.61 -2.69
N ILE A 18 7.91 12.10 -3.93
CA ILE A 18 7.59 12.86 -5.15
C ILE A 18 6.17 13.43 -5.08
N ALA A 19 5.24 12.67 -4.51
CA ALA A 19 3.86 13.08 -4.29
C ALA A 19 3.63 13.87 -2.98
N GLY A 20 4.67 14.54 -2.46
CA GLY A 20 4.58 15.43 -1.30
C GLY A 20 4.24 14.76 0.02
N GLY A 21 4.46 13.45 0.13
CA GLY A 21 4.32 12.68 1.36
C GLY A 21 5.59 12.69 2.21
N TYR A 22 5.52 12.05 3.38
CA TYR A 22 6.69 11.85 4.23
C TYR A 22 7.62 10.79 3.62
N PRO A 23 8.93 11.06 3.44
CA PRO A 23 9.81 10.18 2.67
C PRO A 23 9.95 8.75 3.19
N ASP A 24 9.84 8.54 4.51
CA ASP A 24 10.00 7.20 5.10
C ASP A 24 8.67 6.41 5.12
N ALA A 25 7.54 7.06 4.83
CA ALA A 25 6.24 6.40 4.77
C ALA A 25 5.96 5.82 3.38
N VAL A 26 5.38 4.62 3.35
CA VAL A 26 4.89 4.00 2.12
C VAL A 26 3.53 4.57 1.68
N ILE A 27 3.26 4.58 0.38
CA ILE A 27 2.02 5.09 -0.22
C ILE A 27 0.80 4.40 0.36
N SER A 28 0.83 3.07 0.50
CA SER A 28 -0.30 2.30 1.02
C SER A 28 -0.62 2.63 2.48
N ALA A 29 0.38 2.88 3.33
CA ALA A 29 0.18 3.34 4.71
C ALA A 29 -0.39 4.76 4.75
N ARG A 30 0.14 5.69 3.95
CA ARG A 30 -0.40 7.05 3.81
C ARG A 30 -1.86 7.05 3.37
N VAL A 31 -2.17 6.31 2.31
CA VAL A 31 -3.54 6.17 1.79
C VAL A 31 -4.44 5.55 2.84
N GLY A 32 -4.00 4.48 3.51
CA GLY A 32 -4.73 3.86 4.61
C GLY A 32 -5.02 4.83 5.76
N TYR A 33 -4.06 5.67 6.13
CA TYR A 33 -4.23 6.69 7.16
C TYR A 33 -5.31 7.70 6.80
N PHE A 34 -5.25 8.31 5.61
CA PHE A 34 -6.19 9.35 5.20
C PHE A 34 -7.58 8.82 4.82
N ALA A 35 -7.70 7.54 4.43
CA ALA A 35 -8.99 6.92 4.16
C ALA A 35 -9.74 6.52 5.45
N ASN A 36 -9.00 6.12 6.50
CA ASN A 36 -9.58 5.47 7.68
C ASN A 36 -9.46 6.25 8.99
N LYS A 37 -8.36 6.98 9.22
CA LYS A 37 -8.06 7.64 10.51
C LYS A 37 -8.14 9.16 10.46
N ALA A 38 -7.62 9.79 9.42
CA ALA A 38 -7.56 11.24 9.35
C ALA A 38 -8.96 11.84 9.10
N ASP A 39 -9.25 12.97 9.74
CA ASP A 39 -10.38 13.81 9.36
C ASP A 39 -9.95 14.71 8.18
N SER A 40 -10.25 14.24 6.96
CA SER A 40 -9.81 14.87 5.71
C SER A 40 -11.02 15.27 4.87
N PRO A 41 -11.10 16.52 4.38
CA PRO A 41 -12.21 16.95 3.52
C PRO A 41 -12.25 16.17 2.19
N MET A 42 -11.15 15.51 1.82
CA MET A 42 -11.05 14.65 0.63
C MET A 42 -11.07 13.15 0.96
N ARG A 43 -11.72 12.74 2.06
CA ARG A 43 -11.78 11.32 2.46
C ARG A 43 -12.21 10.38 1.33
N ALA A 44 -13.18 10.79 0.51
CA ALA A 44 -13.64 9.99 -0.63
C ALA A 44 -12.54 9.71 -1.66
N TYR A 45 -11.69 10.70 -1.96
CA TYR A 45 -10.53 10.51 -2.85
C TYR A 45 -9.57 9.46 -2.27
N TRP A 46 -9.27 9.54 -0.97
CA TRP A 46 -8.39 8.57 -0.31
C TRP A 46 -9.00 7.16 -0.27
N GLN A 47 -10.31 7.04 -0.07
CA GLN A 47 -11.03 5.76 -0.12
C GLN A 47 -11.02 5.14 -1.53
N ILE A 48 -11.12 5.95 -2.58
CA ILE A 48 -10.98 5.47 -3.97
C ILE A 48 -9.57 4.93 -4.21
N LEU A 49 -8.53 5.67 -3.80
CA LEU A 49 -7.15 5.20 -3.91
C LEU A 49 -6.91 3.92 -3.10
N GLU A 50 -7.46 3.86 -1.88
CA GLU A 50 -7.39 2.66 -1.04
C GLU A 50 -8.02 1.46 -1.73
N TRP A 51 -9.20 1.64 -2.33
CA TRP A 51 -9.87 0.58 -3.08
C TRP A 51 -9.02 0.10 -4.27
N ILE A 52 -8.44 1.02 -5.05
CA ILE A 52 -7.57 0.69 -6.20
C ILE A 52 -6.37 -0.14 -5.73
N ILE A 53 -5.65 0.30 -4.69
CA ILE A 53 -4.48 -0.40 -4.17
C ILE A 53 -4.90 -1.78 -3.61
N ASN A 54 -5.95 -1.83 -2.80
CA ASN A 54 -6.46 -3.09 -2.26
C ASN A 54 -6.84 -4.07 -3.39
N CYS A 55 -7.47 -3.62 -4.48
CA CYS A 55 -7.79 -4.45 -5.64
C CYS A 55 -6.56 -4.96 -6.40
N ALA A 56 -5.49 -4.16 -6.46
CA ALA A 56 -4.24 -4.57 -7.10
C ALA A 56 -3.56 -5.69 -6.30
N PHE A 57 -3.46 -5.53 -4.98
CA PHE A 57 -2.78 -6.47 -4.07
C PHE A 57 -3.65 -7.64 -3.60
N TYR A 58 -4.97 -7.60 -3.84
CA TYR A 58 -5.93 -8.62 -3.41
C TYR A 58 -5.50 -10.07 -3.66
N PRO A 59 -4.96 -10.46 -4.84
CA PRO A 59 -4.62 -11.86 -5.10
C PRO A 59 -3.58 -12.45 -4.14
N ILE A 60 -2.71 -11.63 -3.55
CA ILE A 60 -1.61 -12.09 -2.69
C ILE A 60 -1.80 -11.68 -1.23
N ASP A 61 -2.26 -10.47 -0.97
CA ASP A 61 -2.39 -9.93 0.40
C ASP A 61 -3.81 -10.05 0.95
N GLY A 62 -4.80 -10.30 0.08
CA GLY A 62 -6.21 -10.31 0.45
C GLY A 62 -6.77 -8.91 0.73
N PRO A 63 -7.91 -8.82 1.43
CA PRO A 63 -8.56 -7.55 1.68
C PRO A 63 -7.77 -6.69 2.68
N ASN A 64 -7.92 -5.37 2.54
CA ASN A 64 -7.41 -4.34 3.46
C ASN A 64 -5.87 -4.20 3.50
N HIS A 65 -5.20 -4.32 2.36
CA HIS A 65 -3.74 -4.11 2.24
C HIS A 65 -3.29 -2.76 2.83
N CYS A 66 -3.94 -1.64 2.47
CA CYS A 66 -3.56 -0.31 2.98
C CYS A 66 -3.71 -0.18 4.49
N LEU A 67 -4.80 -0.70 5.07
CA LEU A 67 -5.01 -0.70 6.52
C LEU A 67 -3.99 -1.58 7.25
N CYS A 68 -3.64 -2.73 6.66
CA CYS A 68 -2.57 -3.59 7.17
C CYS A 68 -1.21 -2.87 7.16
N SER A 69 -0.92 -2.12 6.09
CA SER A 69 0.32 -1.34 5.97
C SER A 69 0.37 -0.21 7.00
N LEU A 70 -0.75 0.50 7.21
CA LEU A 70 -0.85 1.52 8.25
C LEU A 70 -0.57 0.96 9.66
N ASN A 71 -0.96 -0.29 9.91
CA ASN A 71 -0.72 -0.92 11.20
C ASN A 71 0.73 -1.40 11.38
N ASP A 72 1.49 -1.56 10.30
CA ASP A 72 2.93 -1.81 10.37
C ASP A 72 3.71 -0.51 10.57
N ASP A 73 3.17 0.58 10.04
CA ASP A 73 3.81 1.88 9.96
C ASP A 73 3.28 2.86 11.03
N LYS A 74 3.05 2.36 12.25
CA LYS A 74 2.34 3.11 13.32
C LYS A 74 3.09 4.34 13.84
N GLU A 75 4.41 4.37 13.66
CA GLU A 75 5.27 5.44 14.18
C GLU A 75 5.54 6.55 13.15
N GLU A 76 5.12 6.35 11.90
CA GLU A 76 5.42 7.27 10.80
C GLU A 76 4.47 8.47 10.75
N LYS A 77 4.99 9.59 10.24
CA LYS A 77 4.22 10.82 10.03
C LYS A 77 3.53 10.77 8.66
N PHE A 78 2.23 11.01 8.62
CA PHE A 78 1.47 11.07 7.36
C PHE A 78 1.13 12.50 6.97
N ILE A 79 1.65 12.94 5.82
CA ILE A 79 1.42 14.28 5.26
C ILE A 79 0.52 14.16 4.03
N HIS A 80 -0.51 14.99 3.93
CA HIS A 80 -1.48 14.92 2.83
C HIS A 80 -0.94 15.52 1.52
N GLY A 81 -0.04 16.50 1.60
CA GLY A 81 0.50 17.24 0.45
C GLY A 81 -0.50 18.23 -0.13
N ASN A 82 -0.07 19.10 -1.04
CA ASN A 82 -0.96 20.03 -1.73
C ASN A 82 -1.80 19.32 -2.83
N ASP A 83 -2.76 20.03 -3.41
CA ASP A 83 -3.69 19.51 -4.42
C ASP A 83 -2.97 18.92 -5.64
N PHE A 84 -1.90 19.59 -6.10
CA PHE A 84 -1.06 19.13 -7.21
C PHE A 84 -0.31 17.84 -6.88
N ALA A 85 0.24 17.74 -5.67
CA ALA A 85 0.93 16.56 -5.18
C ALA A 85 -0.02 15.36 -5.06
N ARG A 86 -1.29 15.58 -4.68
CA ARG A 86 -2.33 14.53 -4.71
C ARG A 86 -2.67 14.11 -6.13
N ALA A 87 -2.75 15.04 -7.09
CA ALA A 87 -2.95 14.66 -8.49
C ALA A 87 -1.81 13.75 -8.99
N ILE A 88 -0.55 14.09 -8.67
CA ILE A 88 0.62 13.26 -8.95
C ILE A 88 0.50 11.89 -8.25
N LEU A 89 0.12 11.87 -6.96
CA LEU A 89 -0.08 10.63 -6.21
C LEU A 89 -1.06 9.69 -6.91
N GLY A 90 -2.20 10.23 -7.36
CA GLY A 90 -3.22 9.46 -8.07
C GLY A 90 -2.69 8.86 -9.37
N LEU A 91 -1.93 9.64 -10.16
CA LEU A 91 -1.31 9.16 -11.40
C LEU A 91 -0.30 8.03 -11.14
N ILE A 92 0.56 8.20 -10.12
CA ILE A 92 1.52 7.16 -9.72
C ILE A 92 0.79 5.88 -9.32
N ILE A 93 -0.23 5.99 -8.46
CA ILE A 93 -1.01 4.84 -7.99
C ILE A 93 -1.68 4.12 -9.15
N ILE A 94 -2.38 4.84 -10.03
CA ILE A 94 -3.10 4.22 -11.16
C ILE A 94 -2.11 3.49 -12.08
N ALA A 95 -1.03 4.14 -12.48
CA ALA A 95 -0.04 3.54 -13.37
C ALA A 95 0.63 2.31 -12.73
N ALA A 96 1.09 2.43 -11.49
CA ALA A 96 1.76 1.35 -10.76
C ALA A 96 0.79 0.19 -10.47
N CYS A 97 -0.43 0.48 -10.01
CA CYS A 97 -1.41 -0.55 -9.66
C CYS A 97 -1.90 -1.35 -10.86
N ILE A 98 -2.02 -0.75 -12.05
CA ILE A 98 -2.34 -1.50 -13.28
C ILE A 98 -1.25 -2.54 -13.54
N PHE A 99 0.02 -2.12 -13.51
CA PHE A 99 1.16 -3.02 -13.74
C PHE A 99 1.27 -4.12 -12.67
N ILE A 100 1.18 -3.75 -11.40
CA ILE A 100 1.22 -4.68 -10.26
C ILE A 100 0.05 -5.66 -10.34
N ALA A 101 -1.17 -5.19 -10.59
CA ALA A 101 -2.37 -6.03 -10.67
C ALA A 101 -2.24 -7.16 -11.71
N ILE A 102 -1.63 -6.87 -12.86
CA ILE A 102 -1.36 -7.85 -13.91
C ILE A 102 -0.33 -8.88 -13.42
N ILE A 103 0.80 -8.41 -12.89
CA ILE A 103 1.88 -9.29 -12.40
C ILE A 103 1.39 -10.22 -11.29
N LEU A 104 0.72 -9.68 -10.27
CA LEU A 104 0.26 -10.47 -9.12
C LEU A 104 -0.76 -11.54 -9.54
N ARG A 105 -1.62 -11.25 -10.52
CA ARG A 105 -2.56 -12.25 -11.08
C ARG A 105 -1.83 -13.35 -11.84
N ILE A 106 -0.84 -13.00 -12.66
CA ILE A 106 0.00 -13.99 -13.36
C ILE A 106 0.73 -14.88 -12.35
N ILE A 107 1.30 -14.29 -11.29
CA ILE A 107 1.99 -15.04 -10.23
C ILE A 107 1.04 -16.03 -9.55
N VAL A 108 -0.17 -15.60 -9.19
CA VAL A 108 -1.16 -16.49 -8.55
C VAL A 108 -1.60 -17.61 -9.48
N ILE A 109 -1.72 -17.35 -10.78
CA ILE A 109 -2.05 -18.39 -11.77
C ILE A 109 -0.93 -19.44 -11.86
N ILE A 110 0.34 -19.01 -11.88
CA ILE A 110 1.51 -19.90 -12.00
C ILE A 110 1.78 -20.62 -10.67
N VAL A 111 1.57 -19.93 -9.54
CA VAL A 111 1.84 -20.42 -8.19
C VAL A 111 0.59 -20.25 -7.32
N PRO A 112 -0.40 -21.15 -7.42
CA PRO A 112 -1.66 -21.03 -6.68
C PRO A 112 -1.48 -20.99 -5.16
N SER A 113 -0.39 -21.58 -4.65
CA SER A 113 -0.02 -21.56 -3.22
C SER A 113 0.41 -20.18 -2.69
N SER A 114 0.52 -19.17 -3.55
CA SER A 114 0.81 -17.79 -3.17
C SER A 114 -0.42 -16.99 -2.73
N HIS A 115 -1.63 -17.50 -3.01
CA HIS A 115 -2.88 -16.84 -2.64
C HIS A 115 -2.98 -16.65 -1.12
N TYR A 116 -3.11 -15.41 -0.67
CA TYR A 116 -3.18 -15.01 0.75
C TYR A 116 -1.98 -15.40 1.63
N LYS A 117 -0.85 -15.81 1.04
CA LYS A 117 0.30 -16.30 1.79
C LYS A 117 0.89 -15.24 2.72
N PHE A 118 0.91 -13.98 2.29
CA PHE A 118 1.48 -12.88 3.08
C PHE A 118 0.63 -12.56 4.32
N LYS A 119 -0.70 -12.50 4.18
CA LYS A 119 -1.62 -12.31 5.31
C LYS A 119 -1.47 -13.42 6.37
N LEU A 120 -1.38 -14.68 5.93
CA LEU A 120 -1.19 -15.82 6.82
C LEU A 120 0.15 -15.79 7.55
N SER A 121 1.22 -15.40 6.85
CA SER A 121 2.55 -15.28 7.47
C SER A 121 2.59 -14.23 8.58
N LYS A 122 1.88 -13.12 8.39
CA LYS A 122 1.83 -12.01 9.34
C LYS A 122 0.99 -12.35 10.57
N LEU A 123 -0.15 -13.02 10.39
CA LEU A 123 -0.95 -13.55 11.51
C LEU A 123 -0.14 -14.53 12.37
N LYS A 124 0.67 -15.38 11.74
CA LYS A 124 1.53 -16.33 12.46
C LYS A 124 2.65 -15.65 13.24
N SER A 125 3.19 -14.54 12.75
CA SER A 125 4.20 -13.74 13.48
C SER A 125 3.62 -13.12 14.74
N ASN A 126 2.46 -12.46 14.63
CA ASN A 126 1.84 -11.76 15.76
C ASN A 126 1.41 -12.71 16.90
N ASN A 127 1.02 -13.95 16.58
CA ASN A 127 0.66 -14.95 17.59
C ASN A 127 1.87 -15.58 18.31
N ASN A 128 3.09 -15.40 17.79
CA ASN A 128 4.31 -15.91 18.43
C ASN A 128 4.99 -14.84 19.32
N GLU A 129 4.51 -13.60 19.28
CA GLU A 129 4.98 -12.47 20.10
C GLU A 129 4.01 -12.14 21.25
N SER A 130 2.97 -12.96 21.44
CA SER A 130 1.95 -12.90 22.50
C SER A 130 2.02 -14.12 23.40
#